data_AF-A0A3M9MSM8-F1
#
_entry.id   AF-A0A3M9MSM8-F1
#
_cell.length_a   1.000
_cell.length_b   1.000
_cell.length_c   1.000
_cell.angle_alpha   90.00
_cell.angle_beta   90.00
_cell.angle_gamma   90.00
#
_symmetry.space_group_name_H-M   'P 1'
#
loop_
_entity.id
_entity.type
_entity.pdbx_description
1 polymer ?
#
loop_
_entity_poly.entity_id
_entity_poly.type
_entity_poly.pdbx_seq_one_letter_code
_entity_poly.pdbx_strand_id
1 'polypeptide(L)'
;MERRIEEDIPILGKVYVNFVNLASIVFELYEKENEIARQKNIPHLGLIARAFKGVNHSRYEYLIIQCVISELADNNFKGTTSAQGNIKINGQSYFGNDVIKMWFLLSNFGHCKNTVGDEKALLLKANQKKGFRSQLINSLKDDELKIWANNTIDNFDYIKFHHILSIRRIYKSIPRKLDIQKKIISVYKLLLLDSSLTTTIANQLQVEQLKIIYNNIRDLSILALDSRNSSLPISIDILSTVLSFDFYENRYQQTRASQIFNPMMSLLYDTLYLNIKSQTRQRAYEINAFSSLEDNINTCIERAFNNGLANPNECNLTHFLRIELHINNVDEIHIGKALRNCLTVKRGINNYVEASLDFNPFTSIRVIDFYIVDNHFDVSHLPKFLTNINGILENQIRGTLINLIHNKLHIFDGLNKGIKNISLSEDNETILRDSIFESISSEYFQQIIENNIPAFRNILWAVLRFHIKDNYYFDIDHHTSKDYKFFGVNRNNEEDLLTIEVDRAISTTTNNDRKHELKQLLQSIKRKFKGTTIACLSRITVYDYSKSPDKRKVTDIDSLVLKFNEDTMLLELHESKNTRTPYRDAKKDLNQKLISILNKNCTGYRIREVKGYGAKLIIKHNS
;
A
#
# COMPACT_ATOMS: atom_id res chain seq x y z
N MET A 1 19.16 26.79 -30.25
CA MET A 1 18.01 26.56 -31.15
C MET A 1 16.79 26.47 -30.24
N GLU A 2 15.77 27.26 -30.52
CA GLU A 2 14.51 27.28 -29.79
C GLU A 2 13.50 26.43 -30.56
N ARG A 3 12.77 25.57 -29.85
CA ARG A 3 11.72 24.73 -30.41
C ARG A 3 10.42 25.06 -29.73
N ARG A 4 9.39 25.38 -30.51
CA ARG A 4 8.04 25.61 -30.02
C ARG A 4 7.12 24.54 -30.58
N ILE A 5 6.36 23.89 -29.71
CA ILE A 5 5.33 22.93 -30.10
C ILE A 5 3.94 23.48 -29.76
N GLU A 6 2.94 23.06 -30.53
CA GLU A 6 1.51 23.29 -30.28
C GLU A 6 0.87 21.93 -30.02
N GLU A 7 0.14 21.81 -28.91
CA GLU A 7 -0.60 20.59 -28.56
C GLU A 7 -2.00 20.97 -28.05
N ASP A 8 -2.95 20.06 -28.19
CA ASP A 8 -4.29 20.19 -27.65
C ASP A 8 -4.42 19.32 -26.40
N ILE A 9 -4.62 19.94 -25.25
CA ILE A 9 -4.81 19.24 -23.98
C ILE A 9 -6.27 19.41 -23.56
N PRO A 10 -7.06 18.34 -23.37
CA PRO A 10 -8.50 18.43 -23.09
C PRO A 10 -8.91 19.37 -21.94
N ILE A 11 -8.03 19.56 -20.97
CA ILE A 11 -8.29 20.39 -19.79
C ILE A 11 -7.86 21.86 -19.94
N LEU A 12 -6.99 22.19 -20.91
CA LEU A 12 -6.44 23.54 -21.13
C LEU A 12 -6.72 24.07 -22.56
N GLY A 13 -7.24 23.23 -23.45
CA GLY A 13 -7.34 23.52 -24.88
C GLY A 13 -5.98 23.55 -25.57
N LYS A 14 -5.85 24.42 -26.57
CA LYS A 14 -4.60 24.63 -27.31
C LYS A 14 -3.55 25.30 -26.44
N VAL A 15 -2.42 24.64 -26.28
CA VAL A 15 -1.27 25.13 -25.52
C VAL A 15 -0.02 25.18 -26.39
N TYR A 16 0.87 26.12 -26.07
CA TYR A 16 2.20 26.19 -26.68
C TYR A 16 3.24 25.90 -25.61
N VAL A 17 4.26 25.11 -25.98
CA VAL A 17 5.40 24.83 -25.10
C VAL A 17 6.69 25.15 -25.84
N ASN A 18 7.52 25.96 -25.22
CA ASN A 18 8.85 26.35 -25.69
C ASN A 18 9.92 25.52 -25.00
N PHE A 19 10.72 24.81 -25.78
CA PHE A 19 11.92 24.12 -25.34
C PHE A 19 13.14 24.91 -25.83
N VAL A 20 13.91 25.45 -24.89
CA VAL A 20 15.15 26.18 -25.18
C VAL A 20 16.33 25.53 -24.46
N ASN A 21 17.54 25.90 -24.90
CA ASN A 21 18.82 25.44 -24.33
C ASN A 21 18.85 23.93 -24.00
N LEU A 22 18.89 23.60 -22.71
CA LEU A 22 18.97 22.25 -22.17
C LEU A 22 17.77 21.40 -22.54
N ALA A 23 16.56 21.96 -22.45
CA ALA A 23 15.34 21.24 -22.74
C ALA A 23 15.23 20.90 -24.24
N SER A 24 15.67 21.81 -25.12
CA SER A 24 15.72 21.55 -26.58
C SER A 24 16.62 20.37 -26.94
N ILE A 25 17.77 20.19 -26.25
CA ILE A 25 18.69 19.08 -26.49
C ILE A 25 18.01 17.73 -26.20
N VAL A 26 17.26 17.65 -25.10
CA VAL A 26 16.55 16.41 -24.75
C VAL A 26 15.30 16.22 -25.61
N PHE A 27 14.63 17.29 -26.01
CA PHE A 27 13.50 17.19 -26.93
C PHE A 27 13.92 16.67 -28.32
N GLU A 28 15.11 17.06 -28.79
CA GLU A 28 15.72 16.48 -30.00
C GLU A 28 15.99 14.99 -29.88
N LEU A 29 16.42 14.53 -28.70
CA LEU A 29 16.57 13.11 -28.42
C LEU A 29 15.20 12.40 -28.48
N TYR A 30 14.16 13.03 -27.96
CA TYR A 30 12.79 12.51 -28.01
C TYR A 30 12.31 12.27 -29.44
N GLU A 31 12.52 13.24 -30.33
CA GLU A 31 12.16 13.09 -31.75
C GLU A 31 12.98 11.99 -32.42
N LYS A 32 14.31 11.99 -32.22
CA LYS A 32 15.23 11.00 -32.81
C LYS A 32 14.85 9.56 -32.43
N GLU A 33 14.41 9.36 -31.19
CA GLU A 33 14.07 8.04 -30.65
C GLU A 33 12.56 7.72 -30.77
N ASN A 34 11.80 8.55 -31.51
CA ASN A 34 10.34 8.42 -31.70
C ASN A 34 9.54 8.33 -30.39
N GLU A 35 10.00 9.04 -29.35
CA GLU A 35 9.39 8.99 -28.02
C GLU A 35 8.03 9.66 -27.95
N ILE A 36 7.79 10.66 -28.79
CA ILE A 36 6.50 11.35 -28.85
C ILE A 36 5.40 10.35 -29.22
N ALA A 37 5.60 9.62 -30.32
CA ALA A 37 4.65 8.58 -30.74
C ALA A 37 4.56 7.44 -29.72
N ARG A 38 5.68 7.05 -29.11
CA ARG A 38 5.69 6.01 -28.07
C ARG A 38 4.85 6.43 -26.86
N GLN A 39 5.07 7.62 -26.31
CA GLN A 39 4.39 8.10 -25.10
C GLN A 39 2.92 8.46 -25.33
N LYS A 40 2.53 8.90 -26.54
CA LYS A 40 1.11 9.05 -26.92
C LYS A 40 0.35 7.70 -26.86
N ASN A 41 1.06 6.58 -27.04
CA ASN A 41 0.52 5.22 -26.97
C ASN A 41 0.72 4.52 -25.61
N ILE A 42 1.18 5.22 -24.58
CA ILE A 42 1.35 4.68 -23.23
C ILE A 42 0.34 5.34 -22.31
N PRO A 43 -0.63 4.59 -21.75
CA PRO A 43 -1.51 5.11 -20.71
C PRO A 43 -0.68 5.57 -19.51
N HIS A 44 -0.89 6.79 -19.02
CA HIS A 44 -0.14 7.34 -17.88
C HIS A 44 -0.20 6.42 -16.67
N LEU A 45 -1.41 5.95 -16.35
CA LEU A 45 -1.69 5.06 -15.24
C LEU A 45 -1.48 3.57 -15.54
N GLY A 46 -0.98 3.21 -16.73
CA GLY A 46 -0.66 1.84 -17.11
C GLY A 46 -1.82 0.86 -16.87
N LEU A 47 -1.60 -0.09 -15.96
CA LEU A 47 -2.57 -1.14 -15.63
C LEU A 47 -3.80 -0.64 -14.84
N ILE A 48 -3.67 0.47 -14.11
CA ILE A 48 -4.78 1.09 -13.36
C ILE A 48 -5.88 1.58 -14.31
N ALA A 49 -5.49 2.14 -15.47
CA ALA A 49 -6.42 2.56 -16.53
C ALA A 49 -7.35 1.43 -17.00
N ARG A 50 -6.92 0.18 -16.81
CA ARG A 50 -7.72 -1.00 -17.15
C ARG A 50 -8.70 -1.38 -16.05
N ALA A 51 -8.36 -1.09 -14.79
CA ALA A 51 -9.26 -1.29 -13.66
C ALA A 51 -10.42 -0.30 -13.67
N PHE A 52 -10.19 0.91 -14.18
CA PHE A 52 -11.15 2.00 -14.24
C PHE A 52 -11.35 2.51 -15.66
N LYS A 53 -12.44 2.08 -16.30
CA LYS A 53 -12.83 2.54 -17.63
C LYS A 53 -13.10 4.05 -17.58
N GLY A 54 -12.27 4.84 -18.25
CA GLY A 54 -12.36 6.31 -18.26
C GLY A 54 -11.02 7.00 -17.98
N VAL A 55 -10.10 6.32 -17.30
CA VAL A 55 -8.81 6.91 -16.91
C VAL A 55 -7.72 6.68 -17.97
N ASN A 56 -7.86 7.29 -19.15
CA ASN A 56 -7.10 6.90 -20.34
C ASN A 56 -6.16 7.97 -20.95
N HIS A 57 -5.76 9.01 -20.20
CA HIS A 57 -4.79 9.97 -20.73
C HIS A 57 -3.40 9.32 -20.88
N SER A 58 -2.67 9.78 -21.88
CA SER A 58 -1.36 9.30 -22.26
C SER A 58 -0.25 9.89 -21.39
N ARG A 59 0.89 9.20 -21.34
CA ARG A 59 2.13 9.72 -20.73
C ARG A 59 2.56 11.04 -21.39
N TYR A 60 2.33 11.19 -22.68
CA TYR A 60 2.68 12.40 -23.41
C TYR A 60 1.83 13.60 -22.98
N GLU A 61 0.51 13.44 -22.82
CA GLU A 61 -0.35 14.50 -22.26
C GLU A 61 0.10 14.92 -20.86
N TYR A 62 0.47 13.94 -20.02
CA TYR A 62 1.05 14.19 -18.69
C TYR A 62 2.41 14.92 -18.74
N LEU A 63 3.24 14.67 -19.75
CA LEU A 63 4.49 15.40 -19.94
C LEU A 63 4.23 16.85 -20.37
N ILE A 64 3.34 17.07 -21.33
CA ILE A 64 3.07 18.41 -21.86
C ILE A 64 2.42 19.30 -20.81
N ILE A 65 1.46 18.79 -20.02
CA ILE A 65 0.86 19.56 -18.92
C ILE A 65 1.92 20.03 -17.91
N GLN A 66 2.90 19.19 -17.56
CA GLN A 66 3.99 19.57 -16.65
C GLN A 66 4.81 20.73 -17.24
N CYS A 67 5.13 20.66 -18.53
CA CYS A 67 5.85 21.72 -19.22
C CYS A 67 5.04 23.01 -19.30
N VAL A 68 3.72 22.94 -19.55
CA VAL A 68 2.83 24.12 -19.56
C VAL A 68 2.73 24.76 -18.18
N ILE A 69 2.53 23.97 -17.12
CA ILE A 69 2.47 24.49 -15.75
C ILE A 69 3.81 25.16 -15.38
N SER A 70 4.95 24.61 -15.82
CA SER A 70 6.26 25.25 -15.64
C SER A 70 6.35 26.62 -16.32
N GLU A 71 5.81 26.77 -17.53
CA GLU A 71 5.74 28.08 -18.20
C GLU A 71 4.81 29.06 -17.50
N LEU A 72 3.65 28.60 -17.04
CA LEU A 72 2.73 29.44 -16.28
C LEU A 72 3.39 29.91 -14.97
N ALA A 73 4.10 29.03 -14.26
CA ALA A 73 4.82 29.41 -13.06
C ALA A 73 5.92 30.44 -13.37
N ASP A 74 6.76 30.20 -14.38
CA ASP A 74 7.83 31.13 -14.77
C ASP A 74 7.30 32.51 -15.17
N ASN A 75 6.23 32.55 -15.98
CA ASN A 75 5.65 33.80 -16.48
C ASN A 75 4.96 34.62 -15.39
N ASN A 76 4.24 33.97 -14.46
CA ASN A 76 3.53 34.66 -13.39
C ASN A 76 4.45 35.15 -12.27
N PHE A 77 5.52 34.40 -12.00
CA PHE A 77 6.45 34.73 -10.91
C PHE A 77 7.73 35.43 -11.38
N LYS A 78 7.85 35.78 -12.67
CA LYS A 78 9.04 36.43 -13.23
C LYS A 78 9.43 37.69 -12.43
N GLY A 79 10.69 37.74 -11.98
CA GLY A 79 11.22 38.87 -11.20
C GLY A 79 10.82 38.87 -9.73
N THR A 80 10.04 37.88 -9.27
CA THR A 80 9.75 37.67 -7.85
C THR A 80 10.74 36.67 -7.24
N THR A 81 10.75 36.55 -5.91
CA THR A 81 11.50 35.49 -5.21
C THR A 81 11.01 34.08 -5.54
N SER A 82 9.80 33.95 -6.08
CA SER A 82 9.16 32.69 -6.44
C SER A 82 9.42 32.30 -7.91
N ALA A 83 10.23 33.09 -8.63
CA ALA A 83 10.67 32.78 -9.98
C ALA A 83 11.59 31.56 -9.99
N GLN A 84 11.56 30.80 -11.10
CA GLN A 84 12.51 29.70 -11.33
C GLN A 84 13.96 30.21 -11.51
N GLY A 85 14.12 31.48 -11.88
CA GLY A 85 15.40 32.19 -11.86
C GLY A 85 16.47 31.61 -12.81
N ASN A 86 17.73 31.90 -12.49
CA ASN A 86 18.90 31.38 -13.21
C ASN A 86 19.76 30.53 -12.28
N ILE A 87 20.28 29.43 -12.80
CA ILE A 87 21.21 28.54 -12.09
C ILE A 87 22.49 28.34 -12.89
N LYS A 88 23.64 28.35 -12.21
CA LYS A 88 24.92 28.00 -12.80
C LYS A 88 25.15 26.50 -12.64
N ILE A 89 25.28 25.79 -13.76
CA ILE A 89 25.55 24.36 -13.83
C ILE A 89 26.90 24.18 -14.55
N ASN A 90 27.89 23.63 -13.85
CA ASN A 90 29.27 23.51 -14.32
C ASN A 90 29.82 24.85 -14.86
N GLY A 91 29.53 25.95 -14.16
CA GLY A 91 29.96 27.31 -14.52
C GLY A 91 29.12 28.02 -15.59
N GLN A 92 28.28 27.32 -16.35
CA GLN A 92 27.40 27.93 -17.35
C GLN A 92 26.02 28.27 -16.77
N SER A 93 25.50 29.46 -17.08
CA SER A 93 24.17 29.90 -16.63
C SER A 93 23.05 29.32 -17.50
N TYR A 94 21.98 28.85 -16.85
CA TYR A 94 20.76 28.34 -17.48
C TYR A 94 19.53 28.89 -16.77
N PHE A 95 18.42 29.02 -17.50
CA PHE A 95 17.12 29.34 -16.90
C PHE A 95 16.60 28.12 -16.12
N GLY A 96 16.04 28.34 -14.92
CA GLY A 96 15.48 27.29 -14.10
C GLY A 96 14.35 26.52 -14.79
N ASN A 97 13.53 27.20 -15.59
CA ASN A 97 12.48 26.60 -16.41
C ASN A 97 13.01 25.52 -17.36
N ASP A 98 14.16 25.78 -18.00
CA ASP A 98 14.80 24.83 -18.92
C ASP A 98 15.27 23.58 -18.19
N VAL A 99 15.81 23.76 -16.98
CA VAL A 99 16.27 22.67 -16.13
C VAL A 99 15.10 21.81 -15.69
N ILE A 100 14.00 22.42 -15.23
CA ILE A 100 12.77 21.74 -14.81
C ILE A 100 12.13 20.97 -15.97
N LYS A 101 11.98 21.60 -17.15
CA LYS A 101 11.45 20.93 -18.35
C LYS A 101 12.35 19.76 -18.79
N MET A 102 13.67 19.94 -18.70
CA MET A 102 14.61 18.85 -18.95
C MET A 102 14.41 17.70 -17.96
N TRP A 103 14.16 17.97 -16.68
CA TRP A 103 13.82 16.93 -15.70
C TRP A 103 12.51 16.20 -16.01
N PHE A 104 11.47 16.91 -16.48
CA PHE A 104 10.23 16.25 -16.93
C PHE A 104 10.46 15.33 -18.13
N LEU A 105 11.20 15.78 -19.13
CA LEU A 105 11.59 14.97 -20.29
C LEU A 105 12.41 13.75 -19.84
N LEU A 106 13.43 13.93 -19.01
CA LEU A 106 14.28 12.81 -18.59
C LEU A 106 13.53 11.82 -17.70
N SER A 107 12.66 12.28 -16.80
CA SER A 107 11.82 11.40 -15.98
C SER A 107 10.88 10.55 -16.84
N ASN A 108 10.19 11.12 -17.84
CA ASN A 108 9.28 10.33 -18.68
C ASN A 108 9.99 9.40 -19.68
N PHE A 109 11.26 9.66 -20.00
CA PHE A 109 12.04 8.87 -20.97
C PHE A 109 12.26 7.41 -20.52
N GLY A 110 12.17 7.15 -19.20
CA GLY A 110 12.42 5.84 -18.62
C GLY A 110 11.21 4.92 -18.48
N HIS A 111 9.98 5.42 -18.67
CA HIS A 111 8.78 4.63 -18.41
C HIS A 111 8.51 3.57 -19.48
N CYS A 112 8.19 2.35 -19.03
CA CYS A 112 7.87 1.20 -19.88
C CYS A 112 6.41 1.22 -20.39
N LYS A 113 6.05 0.27 -21.28
CA LYS A 113 4.75 0.22 -21.96
C LYS A 113 3.58 0.13 -20.99
N ASN A 114 3.69 -0.68 -19.94
CA ASN A 114 2.70 -0.81 -18.86
C ASN A 114 3.17 -0.15 -17.55
N THR A 115 4.08 0.84 -17.66
CA THR A 115 4.58 1.69 -16.57
C THR A 115 5.00 0.90 -15.34
N VAL A 116 4.35 1.12 -14.20
CA VAL A 116 4.65 0.50 -12.90
C VAL A 116 4.57 -1.03 -12.98
N GLY A 117 3.71 -1.59 -13.85
CA GLY A 117 3.64 -3.03 -14.17
C GLY A 117 4.98 -3.64 -14.57
N ASP A 118 5.55 -3.11 -15.64
CA ASP A 118 6.82 -3.58 -16.17
C ASP A 118 7.99 -3.23 -15.23
N GLU A 119 7.95 -2.02 -14.65
CA GLU A 119 9.00 -1.52 -13.77
C GLU A 119 9.13 -2.35 -12.49
N LYS A 120 8.01 -2.70 -11.83
CA LYS A 120 8.01 -3.60 -10.66
C LYS A 120 8.50 -5.00 -11.02
N ALA A 121 8.14 -5.55 -12.19
CA ALA A 121 8.60 -6.86 -12.64
C ALA A 121 10.12 -6.90 -12.89
N LEU A 122 10.67 -5.90 -13.57
CA LEU A 122 12.12 -5.76 -13.79
C LEU A 122 12.87 -5.55 -12.48
N LEU A 123 12.34 -4.72 -11.58
CA LEU A 123 12.91 -4.49 -10.25
C LEU A 123 12.89 -5.77 -9.40
N LEU A 124 11.83 -6.57 -9.47
CA LEU A 124 11.75 -7.88 -8.81
C LEU A 124 12.82 -8.84 -9.34
N LYS A 125 13.02 -8.90 -10.65
CA LYS A 125 14.10 -9.69 -11.27
C LYS A 125 15.48 -9.19 -10.83
N ALA A 126 15.71 -7.88 -10.79
CA ALA A 126 16.96 -7.31 -10.29
C ALA A 126 17.20 -7.64 -8.80
N ASN A 127 16.17 -7.65 -7.97
CA ASN A 127 16.31 -7.99 -6.56
C ASN A 127 16.59 -9.49 -6.34
N GLN A 128 16.03 -10.36 -7.19
CA GLN A 128 16.15 -11.82 -7.03
C GLN A 128 17.35 -12.45 -7.77
N LYS A 129 17.81 -11.86 -8.88
CA LYS A 129 18.86 -12.42 -9.73
C LYS A 129 20.08 -11.49 -9.76
N LYS A 130 21.12 -11.85 -9.00
CA LYS A 130 22.38 -11.10 -8.91
C LYS A 130 22.97 -10.75 -10.28
N GLY A 131 22.99 -11.70 -11.23
CA GLY A 131 23.50 -11.47 -12.59
C GLY A 131 22.75 -10.36 -13.34
N PHE A 132 21.41 -10.37 -13.28
CA PHE A 132 20.57 -9.35 -13.89
C PHE A 132 20.85 -7.97 -13.27
N ARG A 133 20.95 -7.90 -11.94
CA ARG A 133 21.30 -6.67 -11.22
C ARG A 133 22.67 -6.12 -11.63
N SER A 134 23.70 -6.96 -11.63
CA SER A 134 25.05 -6.55 -12.00
C SER A 134 25.08 -5.99 -13.42
N GLN A 135 24.40 -6.63 -14.37
CA GLN A 135 24.32 -6.12 -15.74
C GLN A 135 23.56 -4.77 -15.82
N LEU A 136 22.47 -4.61 -15.08
CA LEU A 136 21.71 -3.35 -15.04
C LEU A 136 22.57 -2.20 -14.50
N ILE A 137 23.23 -2.42 -13.35
CA ILE A 137 24.07 -1.41 -12.70
C ILE A 137 25.32 -1.10 -13.52
N ASN A 138 25.98 -2.12 -14.09
CA ASN A 138 27.17 -1.92 -14.93
C ASN A 138 26.87 -1.21 -16.25
N SER A 139 25.60 -1.12 -16.64
CA SER A 139 25.19 -0.30 -17.79
C SER A 139 25.21 1.20 -17.50
N LEU A 140 25.30 1.59 -16.22
CA LEU A 140 25.48 2.98 -15.79
C LEU A 140 26.97 3.31 -15.76
N LYS A 141 27.38 4.45 -16.32
CA LYS A 141 28.80 4.85 -16.38
C LYS A 141 29.26 5.68 -15.18
N ASP A 142 28.37 6.48 -14.59
CA ASP A 142 28.66 7.37 -13.46
C ASP A 142 28.55 6.61 -12.11
N ASP A 143 29.57 6.72 -11.26
CA ASP A 143 29.67 5.91 -10.03
C ASP A 143 28.70 6.34 -8.93
N GLU A 144 28.41 7.64 -8.80
CA GLU A 144 27.40 8.13 -7.86
C GLU A 144 26.01 7.63 -8.23
N LEU A 145 25.70 7.62 -9.54
CA LEU A 145 24.45 7.04 -10.05
C LEU A 145 24.39 5.51 -9.88
N LYS A 146 25.51 4.78 -9.90
CA LYS A 146 25.52 3.34 -9.56
C LYS A 146 25.19 3.11 -8.09
N ILE A 147 25.73 3.92 -7.18
CA ILE A 147 25.43 3.83 -5.74
C ILE A 147 23.95 4.13 -5.52
N TRP A 148 23.47 5.23 -6.09
CA TRP A 148 22.05 5.60 -6.03
C TRP A 148 21.14 4.50 -6.59
N ALA A 149 21.45 3.94 -7.76
CA ALA A 149 20.66 2.88 -8.38
C ALA A 149 20.65 1.58 -7.56
N ASN A 150 21.77 1.23 -6.91
CA ASN A 150 21.80 0.11 -5.97
C ASN A 150 20.85 0.34 -4.81
N ASN A 151 20.88 1.54 -4.20
CA ASN A 151 19.97 1.90 -3.11
C ASN A 151 18.49 1.86 -3.56
N THR A 152 18.18 2.30 -4.78
CA THR A 152 16.82 2.18 -5.36
C THR A 152 16.40 0.72 -5.47
N ILE A 153 17.27 -0.18 -5.93
CA ILE A 153 16.98 -1.61 -6.05
C ILE A 153 16.83 -2.28 -4.67
N ASP A 154 17.74 -2.00 -3.73
CA ASP A 154 17.74 -2.58 -2.38
C ASP A 154 16.50 -2.19 -1.58
N ASN A 155 16.06 -0.93 -1.72
CA ASN A 155 14.85 -0.44 -1.09
C ASN A 155 13.57 -0.80 -1.84
N PHE A 156 13.66 -1.50 -2.98
CA PHE A 156 12.52 -1.80 -3.84
C PHE A 156 11.70 -0.55 -4.23
N ASP A 157 12.41 0.56 -4.50
CA ASP A 157 11.80 1.86 -4.85
C ASP A 157 11.40 1.86 -6.33
N TYR A 158 10.23 1.28 -6.60
CA TYR A 158 9.68 1.20 -7.95
C TYR A 158 9.29 2.57 -8.51
N ILE A 159 9.00 3.56 -7.65
CA ILE A 159 8.67 4.93 -8.07
C ILE A 159 9.88 5.55 -8.77
N LYS A 160 11.10 5.32 -8.26
CA LYS A 160 12.34 5.85 -8.87
C LYS A 160 12.99 4.91 -9.88
N PHE A 161 12.56 3.65 -9.98
CA PHE A 161 13.22 2.65 -10.82
C PHE A 161 13.28 3.07 -12.31
N HIS A 162 12.24 3.72 -12.83
CA HIS A 162 12.20 4.21 -14.21
C HIS A 162 13.36 5.18 -14.53
N HIS A 163 13.89 5.93 -13.56
CA HIS A 163 15.06 6.80 -13.78
C HIS A 163 16.33 6.00 -14.10
N ILE A 164 16.51 4.80 -13.53
CA ILE A 164 17.62 3.90 -13.90
C ILE A 164 17.51 3.53 -15.39
N LEU A 165 16.29 3.21 -15.84
CA LEU A 165 16.03 2.88 -17.23
C LEU A 165 16.25 4.11 -18.14
N SER A 166 15.86 5.30 -17.71
CA SER A 166 16.11 6.55 -18.41
C SER A 166 17.62 6.80 -18.61
N ILE A 167 18.42 6.71 -17.54
CA ILE A 167 19.89 6.87 -17.62
C ILE A 167 20.49 5.86 -18.59
N ARG A 168 20.06 4.59 -18.49
CA ARG A 168 20.50 3.53 -19.40
C ARG A 168 20.20 3.88 -20.85
N ARG A 169 19.01 4.37 -21.14
CA ARG A 169 18.61 4.78 -22.50
C ARG A 169 19.44 5.97 -22.99
N ILE A 170 19.74 6.96 -22.15
CA ILE A 170 20.60 8.09 -22.53
C ILE A 170 21.97 7.58 -23.01
N TYR A 171 22.57 6.62 -22.28
CA TYR A 171 23.83 6.00 -22.68
C TYR A 171 23.73 5.23 -24.00
N LYS A 172 22.60 4.58 -24.26
CA LYS A 172 22.34 3.80 -25.48
C LYS A 172 22.06 4.68 -26.70
N SER A 173 21.26 5.73 -26.55
CA SER A 173 20.78 6.58 -27.66
C SER A 173 21.81 7.63 -28.11
N ILE A 174 22.80 7.92 -27.25
CA ILE A 174 23.87 8.90 -27.53
C ILE A 174 25.27 8.32 -27.22
N PRO A 175 25.69 7.20 -27.84
CA PRO A 175 26.91 6.51 -27.44
C PRO A 175 28.20 7.27 -27.79
N ARG A 176 28.19 8.07 -28.87
CA ARG A 176 29.37 8.75 -29.43
C ARG A 176 29.49 10.24 -29.04
N LYS A 177 28.43 10.90 -28.57
CA LYS A 177 28.46 12.33 -28.19
C LYS A 177 28.68 12.46 -26.68
N LEU A 178 29.91 12.20 -26.24
CA LEU A 178 30.26 12.14 -24.82
C LEU A 178 29.98 13.46 -24.08
N ASP A 179 30.19 14.62 -24.71
CA ASP A 179 29.98 15.91 -24.06
C ASP A 179 28.50 16.19 -23.80
N ILE A 180 27.64 15.90 -24.78
CA ILE A 180 26.18 16.00 -24.63
C ILE A 180 25.71 15.02 -23.55
N GLN A 181 26.22 13.78 -23.58
CA GLN A 181 25.92 12.77 -22.58
C GLN A 181 26.30 13.24 -21.17
N LYS A 182 27.53 13.73 -20.97
CA LYS A 182 27.99 14.27 -19.68
C LYS A 182 27.12 15.44 -19.21
N LYS A 183 26.78 16.36 -20.12
CA LYS A 183 25.92 17.51 -19.83
C LYS A 183 24.51 17.09 -19.41
N ILE A 184 23.91 16.12 -20.10
CA ILE A 184 22.59 15.59 -19.73
C ILE A 184 22.64 14.91 -18.36
N ILE A 185 23.63 14.04 -18.16
CA ILE A 185 23.79 13.30 -16.90
C ILE A 185 24.06 14.25 -15.73
N SER A 186 24.88 15.29 -15.88
CA SER A 186 25.14 16.25 -14.80
C SER A 186 23.88 16.98 -14.35
N VAL A 187 23.02 17.39 -15.30
CA VAL A 187 21.73 18.03 -14.96
C VAL A 187 20.78 17.01 -14.34
N TYR A 188 20.80 15.76 -14.78
CA TYR A 188 19.92 14.73 -14.21
C TYR A 188 20.33 14.35 -12.78
N LYS A 189 21.63 14.33 -12.48
CA LYS A 189 22.17 14.12 -11.13
C LYS A 189 21.62 15.15 -10.14
N LEU A 190 21.46 16.42 -10.56
CA LEU A 190 20.85 17.45 -9.72
C LEU A 190 19.45 17.07 -9.25
N LEU A 191 18.67 16.33 -10.04
CA LEU A 191 17.35 15.85 -9.62
C LEU A 191 17.45 14.62 -8.70
N LEU A 192 18.27 13.64 -9.07
CA LEU A 192 18.23 12.30 -8.49
C LEU A 192 19.01 12.17 -7.18
N LEU A 193 20.10 12.91 -7.03
CA LEU A 193 21.00 12.84 -5.89
C LEU A 193 20.63 13.87 -4.83
N ASP A 194 21.06 13.62 -3.60
CA ASP A 194 21.01 14.62 -2.53
C ASP A 194 21.82 15.86 -2.93
N SER A 195 21.29 17.07 -2.67
CA SER A 195 21.92 18.29 -3.17
C SER A 195 23.28 18.57 -2.52
N SER A 196 23.59 17.96 -1.37
CA SER A 196 24.92 17.99 -0.76
C SER A 196 25.98 17.31 -1.64
N LEU A 197 25.60 16.27 -2.38
CA LEU A 197 26.48 15.52 -3.28
C LEU A 197 26.72 16.25 -4.61
N THR A 198 25.88 17.24 -4.94
CA THR A 198 25.95 17.95 -6.23
C THR A 198 26.46 19.38 -6.12
N THR A 199 27.05 19.75 -4.98
CA THR A 199 27.59 21.10 -4.70
C THR A 199 28.69 21.53 -5.68
N THR A 200 29.40 20.56 -6.28
CA THR A 200 30.41 20.81 -7.32
C THR A 200 29.80 21.11 -8.69
N ILE A 201 28.54 20.71 -8.91
CA ILE A 201 27.82 20.90 -10.18
C ILE A 201 27.06 22.23 -10.17
N ALA A 202 26.34 22.52 -9.10
CA ALA A 202 25.48 23.70 -8.97
C ALA A 202 25.29 24.13 -7.50
N ASN A 203 24.76 25.34 -7.30
CA ASN A 203 24.46 25.85 -5.96
C ASN A 203 23.33 25.04 -5.28
N GLN A 204 23.59 24.54 -4.08
CA GLN A 204 22.67 23.66 -3.35
C GLN A 204 21.28 24.27 -3.12
N LEU A 205 21.20 25.53 -2.67
CA LEU A 205 19.92 26.18 -2.37
C LEU A 205 19.08 26.35 -3.63
N GLN A 206 19.70 26.75 -4.75
CA GLN A 206 19.00 26.87 -6.03
C GLN A 206 18.50 25.52 -6.54
N VAL A 207 19.27 24.44 -6.37
CA VAL A 207 18.85 23.09 -6.75
C VAL A 207 17.65 22.64 -5.93
N GLU A 208 17.66 22.83 -4.61
CA GLU A 208 16.53 22.49 -3.74
C GLU A 208 15.26 23.28 -4.09
N GLN A 209 15.41 24.58 -4.37
CA GLN A 209 14.29 25.41 -4.85
C GLN A 209 13.67 24.85 -6.13
N LEU A 210 14.50 24.52 -7.13
CA LEU A 210 14.02 23.94 -8.38
C LEU A 210 13.37 22.57 -8.16
N LYS A 211 13.87 21.74 -7.23
CA LYS A 211 13.26 20.46 -6.85
C LYS A 211 11.86 20.65 -6.24
N ILE A 212 11.69 21.63 -5.35
CA ILE A 212 10.39 21.95 -4.75
C ILE A 212 9.40 22.36 -5.84
N ILE A 213 9.79 23.28 -6.73
CA ILE A 213 8.95 23.73 -7.84
C ILE A 213 8.60 22.53 -8.75
N TYR A 214 9.58 21.73 -9.13
CA TYR A 214 9.39 20.52 -9.93
C TYR A 214 8.38 19.57 -9.29
N ASN A 215 8.48 19.29 -7.99
CA ASN A 215 7.57 18.40 -7.28
C ASN A 215 6.15 18.97 -7.21
N ASN A 216 5.99 20.26 -6.87
CA ASN A 216 4.68 20.92 -6.84
C ASN A 216 3.99 20.89 -8.21
N ILE A 217 4.74 21.07 -9.30
CA ILE A 217 4.22 20.96 -10.67
C ILE A 217 3.76 19.52 -10.97
N ARG A 218 4.54 18.50 -10.54
CA ARG A 218 4.16 17.09 -10.71
C ARG A 218 2.88 16.76 -9.97
N ASP A 219 2.79 17.17 -8.71
CA ASP A 219 1.62 16.92 -7.86
C ASP A 219 0.38 17.59 -8.43
N LEU A 220 0.49 18.86 -8.85
CA LEU A 220 -0.60 19.56 -9.54
C LEU A 220 -1.00 18.88 -10.85
N SER A 221 -0.03 18.40 -11.63
CA SER A 221 -0.31 17.68 -12.89
C SER A 221 -1.07 16.37 -12.64
N ILE A 222 -0.64 15.60 -11.63
CA ILE A 222 -1.29 14.36 -11.20
C ILE A 222 -2.71 14.66 -10.75
N LEU A 223 -2.88 15.62 -9.84
CA LEU A 223 -4.20 15.97 -9.35
C LEU A 223 -5.10 16.45 -10.48
N ALA A 224 -4.65 17.33 -11.36
CA ALA A 224 -5.49 17.89 -12.43
C ALA A 224 -5.94 16.82 -13.46
N LEU A 225 -5.05 15.89 -13.84
CA LEU A 225 -5.38 14.86 -14.82
C LEU A 225 -6.07 13.65 -14.20
N ASP A 226 -5.54 13.10 -13.11
CA ASP A 226 -6.05 11.85 -12.55
C ASP A 226 -7.37 12.05 -11.84
N SER A 227 -7.58 13.17 -11.13
CA SER A 227 -8.86 13.42 -10.45
C SER A 227 -10.00 13.53 -11.46
N ARG A 228 -9.81 14.32 -12.52
CA ARG A 228 -10.82 14.54 -13.57
C ARG A 228 -11.15 13.27 -14.35
N ASN A 229 -10.17 12.39 -14.52
CA ASN A 229 -10.35 11.15 -15.26
C ASN A 229 -10.79 9.98 -14.38
N SER A 230 -10.75 10.12 -13.05
CA SER A 230 -11.21 9.12 -12.09
C SER A 230 -12.60 9.45 -11.55
N SER A 231 -13.18 8.56 -10.73
CA SER A 231 -14.47 8.78 -10.08
C SER A 231 -14.38 9.74 -8.87
N LEU A 232 -13.32 10.54 -8.77
CA LEU A 232 -13.15 11.48 -7.68
C LEU A 232 -13.93 12.76 -7.96
N PRO A 233 -14.72 13.26 -7.00
CA PRO A 233 -15.46 14.51 -7.16
C PRO A 233 -14.55 15.73 -6.90
N ILE A 234 -13.32 15.71 -7.43
CA ILE A 234 -12.35 16.80 -7.29
C ILE A 234 -12.03 17.32 -8.69
N SER A 235 -12.13 18.64 -8.85
CA SER A 235 -11.68 19.35 -10.04
C SER A 235 -10.76 20.48 -9.60
N ILE A 236 -9.55 20.53 -10.16
CA ILE A 236 -8.58 21.57 -9.87
C ILE A 236 -8.46 22.51 -11.06
N ASP A 237 -8.62 23.81 -10.82
CA ASP A 237 -8.24 24.84 -11.78
C ASP A 237 -6.74 25.09 -11.68
N ILE A 238 -6.01 24.70 -12.73
CA ILE A 238 -4.57 24.81 -12.81
C ILE A 238 -4.12 26.26 -12.69
N LEU A 239 -4.79 27.20 -13.36
CA LEU A 239 -4.31 28.58 -13.41
C LEU A 239 -4.44 29.23 -12.03
N SER A 240 -5.62 29.14 -11.42
CA SER A 240 -5.86 29.66 -10.06
C SER A 240 -4.91 29.01 -9.04
N THR A 241 -4.62 27.71 -9.19
CA THR A 241 -3.71 27.01 -8.29
C THR A 241 -2.26 27.47 -8.47
N VAL A 242 -1.78 27.63 -9.70
CA VAL A 242 -0.44 28.16 -9.99
C VAL A 242 -0.27 29.57 -9.44
N LEU A 243 -1.26 30.45 -9.62
CA LEU A 243 -1.23 31.81 -9.05
C LEU A 243 -1.21 31.83 -7.52
N SER A 244 -1.71 30.76 -6.89
CA SER A 244 -1.71 30.60 -5.43
C SER A 244 -0.42 29.98 -4.89
N PHE A 245 0.50 29.53 -5.75
CA PHE A 245 1.79 29.02 -5.28
C PHE A 245 2.65 30.16 -4.76
N ASP A 246 3.00 30.10 -3.48
CA ASP A 246 4.18 30.78 -2.98
C ASP A 246 5.29 29.75 -2.76
N PHE A 247 6.29 29.80 -3.63
CA PHE A 247 7.36 28.81 -3.70
C PHE A 247 8.47 29.04 -2.65
N TYR A 248 8.32 30.01 -1.72
CA TYR A 248 9.34 30.33 -0.71
C TYR A 248 8.92 30.02 0.73
N GLU A 249 9.73 29.23 1.44
CA GLU A 249 9.43 28.66 2.76
C GLU A 249 9.39 29.63 3.97
N ASN A 250 9.61 30.95 3.83
CA ASN A 250 9.97 31.78 5.00
C ASN A 250 9.37 33.19 5.11
N ARG A 251 8.36 33.61 4.33
CA ARG A 251 7.87 35.01 4.46
C ARG A 251 6.58 35.25 5.26
N TYR A 252 5.55 34.43 5.23
CA TYR A 252 4.35 34.72 6.04
C TYR A 252 3.51 33.47 6.26
N GLN A 253 3.51 32.88 7.47
CA GLN A 253 2.53 31.87 7.96
C GLN A 253 1.77 31.10 6.86
N GLN A 254 2.47 30.35 6.02
CA GLN A 254 1.82 29.68 4.89
C GLN A 254 1.38 28.29 5.27
N THR A 255 0.11 28.03 4.98
CA THR A 255 -0.32 26.68 4.69
C THR A 255 0.47 26.21 3.47
N ARG A 256 1.48 25.35 3.66
CA ARG A 256 2.34 24.82 2.58
C ARG A 256 1.43 24.34 1.44
N ALA A 257 1.77 24.53 0.16
CA ALA A 257 0.96 23.97 -0.94
C ALA A 257 0.69 22.46 -0.73
N SER A 258 1.65 21.76 -0.12
CA SER A 258 1.51 20.38 0.35
C SER A 258 0.41 20.17 1.41
N GLN A 259 0.05 21.14 2.25
CA GLN A 259 -1.11 21.04 3.15
C GLN A 259 -2.45 21.00 2.39
N ILE A 260 -2.52 21.57 1.19
CA ILE A 260 -3.71 21.47 0.32
C ILE A 260 -3.63 20.21 -0.55
N PHE A 261 -2.45 19.95 -1.14
CA PHE A 261 -2.26 18.83 -2.06
C PHE A 261 -2.20 17.48 -1.37
N ASN A 262 -1.53 17.34 -0.22
CA ASN A 262 -1.34 16.04 0.42
C ASN A 262 -2.68 15.36 0.79
N PRO A 263 -3.70 16.03 1.33
CA PRO A 263 -5.00 15.41 1.55
C PRO A 263 -5.66 14.93 0.26
N MET A 264 -5.62 15.73 -0.81
CA MET A 264 -6.19 15.38 -2.11
C MET A 264 -5.44 14.22 -2.78
N MET A 265 -4.11 14.27 -2.71
CA MET A 265 -3.21 13.22 -3.20
C MET A 265 -3.39 11.94 -2.41
N SER A 266 -3.52 12.02 -1.09
CA SER A 266 -3.82 10.85 -0.26
C SER A 266 -5.12 10.20 -0.70
N LEU A 267 -6.19 10.98 -0.85
CA LEU A 267 -7.48 10.46 -1.31
C LEU A 267 -7.36 9.83 -2.70
N LEU A 268 -6.64 10.47 -3.61
CA LEU A 268 -6.35 9.91 -4.93
C LEU A 268 -5.58 8.59 -4.85
N TYR A 269 -4.55 8.51 -4.01
CA TYR A 269 -3.79 7.29 -3.78
C TYR A 269 -4.68 6.17 -3.26
N ASP A 270 -5.50 6.42 -2.23
CA ASP A 270 -6.34 5.40 -1.61
C ASP A 270 -7.45 4.90 -2.56
N THR A 271 -8.05 5.82 -3.33
CA THR A 271 -9.19 5.50 -4.20
C THR A 271 -8.79 4.91 -5.55
N LEU A 272 -7.63 5.28 -6.10
CA LEU A 272 -7.20 4.93 -7.45
C LEU A 272 -6.00 3.99 -7.46
N TYR A 273 -4.87 4.42 -6.88
CA TYR A 273 -3.58 3.72 -6.96
C TYR A 273 -3.54 2.48 -6.06
N LEU A 274 -4.01 2.62 -4.83
CA LEU A 274 -4.10 1.56 -3.83
C LEU A 274 -5.45 0.85 -3.87
N ASN A 275 -6.33 1.15 -4.83
CA ASN A 275 -7.57 0.41 -4.97
C ASN A 275 -7.31 -1.10 -5.12
N ILE A 276 -8.13 -1.93 -4.46
CA ILE A 276 -8.00 -3.39 -4.54
C ILE A 276 -7.98 -3.88 -6.00
N LYS A 277 -8.83 -3.31 -6.88
CA LYS A 277 -8.87 -3.72 -8.30
C LYS A 277 -7.58 -3.37 -9.05
N SER A 278 -7.02 -2.18 -8.76
CA SER A 278 -5.74 -1.74 -9.33
C SER A 278 -4.61 -2.66 -8.89
N GLN A 279 -4.48 -2.88 -7.57
CA GLN A 279 -3.43 -3.69 -6.97
C GLN A 279 -3.52 -5.15 -7.42
N THR A 280 -4.73 -5.71 -7.52
CA THR A 280 -4.94 -7.09 -8.02
C THR A 280 -4.43 -7.26 -9.45
N ARG A 281 -4.78 -6.33 -10.35
CA ARG A 281 -4.33 -6.38 -11.76
C ARG A 281 -2.83 -6.17 -11.90
N GLN A 282 -2.31 -5.20 -11.16
CA GLN A 282 -0.90 -4.88 -11.08
C GLN A 282 -0.10 -6.11 -10.62
N ARG A 283 -0.53 -6.78 -9.55
CA ARG A 283 0.13 -7.96 -9.01
C ARG A 283 0.05 -9.17 -9.95
N ALA A 284 -1.12 -9.42 -10.55
CA ALA A 284 -1.29 -10.50 -11.52
C ALA A 284 -0.33 -10.32 -12.71
N TYR A 285 -0.24 -9.09 -13.22
CA TYR A 285 0.69 -8.75 -14.29
C TYR A 285 2.14 -8.99 -13.89
N GLU A 286 2.56 -8.57 -12.69
CA GLU A 286 3.93 -8.75 -12.21
C GLU A 286 4.36 -10.22 -12.18
N ILE A 287 3.47 -11.12 -11.72
CA ILE A 287 3.74 -12.56 -11.65
C ILE A 287 3.90 -13.14 -13.06
N ASN A 288 2.96 -12.82 -13.94
CA ASN A 288 2.99 -13.29 -15.33
C ASN A 288 4.22 -12.74 -16.07
N ALA A 289 4.52 -11.45 -15.88
CA ALA A 289 5.70 -10.79 -16.45
C ALA A 289 6.98 -11.46 -15.94
N PHE A 290 7.11 -11.65 -14.63
CA PHE A 290 8.28 -12.27 -14.03
C PHE A 290 8.52 -13.69 -14.55
N SER A 291 7.46 -14.49 -14.74
CA SER A 291 7.58 -15.84 -15.30
C SER A 291 8.07 -15.86 -16.74
N SER A 292 7.81 -14.79 -17.50
CA SER A 292 8.18 -14.65 -18.92
C SER A 292 9.54 -13.97 -19.15
N LEU A 293 10.21 -13.51 -18.08
CA LEU A 293 11.47 -12.76 -18.18
C LEU A 293 12.66 -13.70 -18.43
N GLU A 294 13.23 -13.59 -19.62
CA GLU A 294 14.50 -14.18 -20.01
C GLU A 294 15.68 -13.65 -19.17
N ASP A 295 16.83 -14.31 -19.28
CA ASP A 295 18.03 -13.89 -18.56
C ASP A 295 18.81 -12.75 -19.26
N ASN A 296 18.56 -12.51 -20.55
CA ASN A 296 19.17 -11.39 -21.28
C ASN A 296 18.49 -10.07 -20.93
N ILE A 297 19.20 -9.22 -20.19
CA ILE A 297 18.70 -7.91 -19.75
C ILE A 297 18.26 -7.00 -20.90
N ASN A 298 18.97 -7.00 -22.03
CA ASN A 298 18.68 -6.11 -23.14
C ASN A 298 17.36 -6.50 -23.78
N THR A 299 17.17 -7.79 -24.05
CA THR A 299 15.91 -8.30 -24.60
C THR A 299 14.73 -7.97 -23.69
N CYS A 300 14.89 -8.18 -22.38
CA CYS A 300 13.85 -7.89 -21.39
C CYS A 300 13.48 -6.40 -21.34
N ILE A 301 14.46 -5.50 -21.29
CA ILE A 301 14.22 -4.06 -21.23
C ILE A 301 13.59 -3.55 -22.54
N GLU A 302 14.09 -3.97 -23.70
CA GLU A 302 13.51 -3.55 -24.99
C GLU A 302 12.08 -4.06 -25.16
N ARG A 303 11.81 -5.30 -24.72
CA ARG A 303 10.45 -5.85 -24.69
C ARG A 303 9.54 -5.04 -23.78
N ALA A 304 10.00 -4.68 -22.57
CA ALA A 304 9.24 -3.85 -21.64
C ALA A 304 8.90 -2.45 -22.22
N PHE A 305 9.82 -1.84 -22.98
CA PHE A 305 9.57 -0.54 -23.60
C PHE A 305 8.58 -0.59 -24.76
N ASN A 306 8.68 -1.60 -25.61
CA ASN A 306 7.96 -1.65 -26.89
C ASN A 306 6.61 -2.38 -26.76
N ASN A 307 6.62 -3.56 -26.12
CA ASN A 307 5.49 -4.49 -26.15
C ASN A 307 4.84 -4.67 -24.77
N GLY A 308 5.58 -4.42 -23.69
CA GLY A 308 5.25 -4.88 -22.35
C GLY A 308 5.72 -6.31 -22.11
N LEU A 309 5.87 -6.67 -20.84
CA LEU A 309 6.39 -7.97 -20.42
C LEU A 309 5.35 -9.10 -20.40
N ALA A 310 4.08 -8.82 -20.08
CA ALA A 310 3.02 -9.83 -20.04
C ALA A 310 1.75 -9.35 -20.74
N ASN A 311 0.71 -10.21 -20.77
CA ASN A 311 -0.61 -9.82 -21.23
C ASN A 311 -1.31 -8.97 -20.15
N PRO A 312 -1.54 -7.67 -20.37
CA PRO A 312 -2.14 -6.79 -19.38
C PRO A 312 -3.67 -6.94 -19.22
N ASN A 313 -4.31 -7.85 -19.98
CA ASN A 313 -5.72 -8.23 -19.79
C ASN A 313 -5.90 -9.48 -18.92
N GLU A 314 -4.82 -10.22 -18.67
CA GLU A 314 -4.87 -11.44 -17.87
C GLU A 314 -4.82 -11.09 -16.38
N CYS A 315 -5.81 -11.59 -15.62
CA CYS A 315 -5.87 -11.43 -14.19
C CYS A 315 -6.45 -12.71 -13.60
N ASN A 316 -5.57 -13.54 -13.04
CA ASN A 316 -5.85 -14.83 -12.43
C ASN A 316 -5.77 -14.78 -10.89
N LEU A 317 -5.96 -13.59 -10.33
CA LEU A 317 -5.91 -13.35 -8.89
C LEU A 317 -7.27 -12.86 -8.41
N THR A 318 -7.74 -13.46 -7.34
CA THR A 318 -8.86 -12.96 -6.53
C THR A 318 -8.30 -12.40 -5.23
N HIS A 319 -8.64 -11.14 -4.93
CA HIS A 319 -8.30 -10.53 -3.65
C HIS A 319 -8.99 -11.27 -2.50
N PHE A 320 -8.21 -11.60 -1.47
CA PHE A 320 -8.71 -12.30 -0.28
C PHE A 320 -8.77 -11.38 0.93
N LEU A 321 -7.66 -10.68 1.23
CA LEU A 321 -7.52 -9.90 2.45
C LEU A 321 -6.64 -8.67 2.21
N ARG A 322 -7.03 -7.54 2.80
CA ARG A 322 -6.20 -6.35 2.95
C ARG A 322 -5.88 -6.08 4.42
N ILE A 323 -4.62 -5.76 4.67
CA ILE A 323 -4.12 -5.30 5.97
C ILE A 323 -3.46 -3.94 5.78
N GLU A 324 -3.82 -2.98 6.62
CA GLU A 324 -3.28 -1.62 6.63
C GLU A 324 -2.49 -1.40 7.91
N LEU A 325 -1.25 -0.93 7.79
CA LEU A 325 -0.33 -0.76 8.90
C LEU A 325 0.41 0.56 8.77
N HIS A 326 0.42 1.36 9.84
CA HIS A 326 1.19 2.59 9.87
C HIS A 326 2.70 2.29 9.92
N ILE A 327 3.54 3.07 9.23
CA ILE A 327 5.01 2.83 9.18
C ILE A 327 5.71 2.94 10.54
N ASN A 328 5.13 3.67 11.48
CA ASN A 328 5.64 3.73 12.86
C ASN A 328 5.38 2.42 13.63
N ASN A 329 4.50 1.56 13.09
CA ASN A 329 4.04 0.31 13.69
C ASN A 329 4.55 -0.89 12.88
N VAL A 330 5.78 -0.83 12.36
CA VAL A 330 6.41 -1.94 11.62
C VAL A 330 7.87 -2.07 12.00
N ASP A 331 8.34 -3.31 12.08
CA ASP A 331 9.73 -3.69 12.37
C ASP A 331 10.70 -3.12 11.33
N GLU A 332 10.32 -3.24 10.06
CA GLU A 332 11.20 -3.05 8.91
C GLU A 332 10.92 -1.73 8.19
N ILE A 333 11.76 -0.72 8.39
CA ILE A 333 11.68 0.51 7.59
C ILE A 333 11.95 0.21 6.10
N HIS A 334 12.84 -0.75 5.81
CA HIS A 334 13.20 -1.12 4.44
C HIS A 334 12.11 -1.97 3.76
N ILE A 335 11.46 -1.39 2.74
CA ILE A 335 10.39 -2.00 1.95
C ILE A 335 10.82 -3.34 1.35
N GLY A 336 12.07 -3.47 0.88
CA GLY A 336 12.58 -4.72 0.31
C GLY A 336 12.61 -5.90 1.30
N LYS A 337 12.89 -5.66 2.60
CA LYS A 337 12.83 -6.72 3.63
C LYS A 337 11.38 -7.00 4.04
N ALA A 338 10.56 -5.95 4.18
CA ALA A 338 9.13 -6.10 4.43
C ALA A 338 8.41 -6.91 3.34
N LEU A 339 8.70 -6.65 2.06
CA LEU A 339 8.14 -7.40 0.93
C LEU A 339 8.54 -8.88 1.00
N ARG A 340 9.81 -9.18 1.30
CA ARG A 340 10.27 -10.57 1.48
C ARG A 340 9.52 -11.29 2.61
N ASN A 341 9.26 -10.60 3.72
CA ASN A 341 8.44 -11.15 4.81
C ASN A 341 7.00 -11.41 4.33
N CYS A 342 6.38 -10.48 3.60
CA CYS A 342 5.03 -10.67 3.06
C CYS A 342 4.94 -11.87 2.11
N LEU A 343 5.96 -12.06 1.26
CA LEU A 343 6.02 -13.20 0.33
C LEU A 343 6.20 -14.56 1.02
N THR A 344 6.51 -14.60 2.32
CA THR A 344 6.50 -15.85 3.09
C THR A 344 5.11 -16.46 3.21
N VAL A 345 4.05 -15.72 2.85
CA VAL A 345 2.68 -16.24 2.79
C VAL A 345 2.55 -17.50 1.92
N LYS A 346 3.46 -17.67 0.96
CA LYS A 346 3.50 -18.80 0.02
C LYS A 346 4.06 -20.09 0.62
N ARG A 347 4.71 -20.04 1.79
CA ARG A 347 5.41 -21.20 2.39
C ARG A 347 4.45 -22.38 2.61
N GLY A 348 4.76 -23.51 1.97
CA GLY A 348 3.96 -24.74 2.04
C GLY A 348 2.74 -24.80 1.10
N ILE A 349 2.39 -23.69 0.45
CA ILE A 349 1.25 -23.58 -0.48
C ILE A 349 1.65 -22.73 -1.71
N ASN A 350 2.84 -23.00 -2.24
CA ASN A 350 3.42 -22.25 -3.36
C ASN A 350 2.51 -22.32 -4.59
N ASN A 351 2.42 -21.21 -5.34
CA ASN A 351 1.63 -21.07 -6.57
C ASN A 351 0.10 -21.04 -6.39
N TYR A 352 -0.42 -21.26 -5.17
CA TYR A 352 -1.86 -21.18 -4.89
C TYR A 352 -2.29 -19.82 -4.33
N VAL A 353 -1.34 -19.10 -3.71
CA VAL A 353 -1.57 -17.80 -3.09
C VAL A 353 -0.45 -16.84 -3.44
N GLU A 354 -0.75 -15.55 -3.33
CA GLU A 354 0.18 -14.45 -3.58
C GLU A 354 -0.01 -13.32 -2.57
N ALA A 355 0.97 -12.43 -2.51
CA ALA A 355 0.88 -11.20 -1.74
C ALA A 355 1.53 -10.02 -2.46
N SER A 356 1.06 -8.81 -2.18
CA SER A 356 1.70 -7.55 -2.56
C SER A 356 1.85 -6.64 -1.35
N LEU A 357 2.85 -5.78 -1.41
CA LEU A 357 3.09 -4.71 -0.44
C LEU A 357 3.19 -3.40 -1.21
N ASP A 358 2.41 -2.41 -0.81
CA ASP A 358 2.49 -1.04 -1.30
C ASP A 358 2.32 -0.05 -0.15
N PHE A 359 2.44 1.25 -0.41
CA PHE A 359 2.25 2.27 0.62
C PHE A 359 1.71 3.57 0.07
N ASN A 360 0.93 4.28 0.89
CA ASN A 360 0.53 5.65 0.63
C ASN A 360 1.63 6.58 1.16
N PRO A 361 2.34 7.33 0.30
CA PRO A 361 3.45 8.20 0.72
C PRO A 361 2.98 9.42 1.53
N PHE A 362 1.69 9.74 1.53
CA PHE A 362 1.12 10.91 2.21
C PHE A 362 0.56 10.58 3.61
N THR A 363 0.11 9.34 3.84
CA THR A 363 -0.39 8.89 5.16
C THR A 363 0.59 7.99 5.89
N SER A 364 1.66 7.56 5.22
CA SER A 364 2.60 6.57 5.75
C SER A 364 1.94 5.23 6.12
N ILE A 365 0.77 4.94 5.52
CA ILE A 365 0.09 3.66 5.65
C ILE A 365 0.65 2.70 4.61
N ARG A 366 1.12 1.55 5.07
CA ARG A 366 1.47 0.40 4.26
C ARG A 366 0.26 -0.48 4.07
N VAL A 367 0.06 -0.93 2.84
CA VAL A 367 -1.04 -1.80 2.44
C VAL A 367 -0.45 -3.15 2.03
N ILE A 368 -0.91 -4.22 2.68
CA ILE A 368 -0.57 -5.59 2.35
C ILE A 368 -1.84 -6.26 1.84
N ASP A 369 -1.79 -6.69 0.59
CA ASP A 369 -2.87 -7.45 -0.02
C ASP A 369 -2.45 -8.89 -0.18
N PHE A 370 -3.37 -9.80 0.15
CA PHE A 370 -3.24 -11.23 -0.01
C PHE A 370 -4.24 -11.71 -1.05
N TYR A 371 -3.78 -12.61 -1.91
CA TYR A 371 -4.54 -13.08 -3.07
C TYR A 371 -4.60 -14.59 -3.10
N ILE A 372 -5.70 -15.07 -3.66
CA ILE A 372 -5.90 -16.45 -4.09
C ILE A 372 -5.65 -16.51 -5.60
N VAL A 373 -4.92 -17.52 -6.06
CA VAL A 373 -4.74 -17.78 -7.49
C VAL A 373 -5.93 -18.60 -8.00
N ASP A 374 -6.66 -18.03 -8.95
CA ASP A 374 -7.88 -18.62 -9.50
C ASP A 374 -7.60 -20.00 -10.11
N ASN A 375 -8.56 -20.92 -9.96
CA ASN A 375 -8.51 -22.32 -10.43
C ASN A 375 -7.40 -23.20 -9.81
N HIS A 376 -6.51 -22.65 -9.00
CA HIS A 376 -5.42 -23.40 -8.36
C HIS A 376 -5.62 -23.57 -6.85
N PHE A 377 -6.29 -22.63 -6.18
CA PHE A 377 -6.50 -22.69 -4.74
C PHE A 377 -7.66 -23.61 -4.34
N ASP A 378 -7.35 -24.67 -3.58
CA ASP A 378 -8.32 -25.50 -2.89
C ASP A 378 -8.60 -24.99 -1.45
N VAL A 379 -9.79 -25.29 -0.93
CA VAL A 379 -10.19 -24.94 0.45
C VAL A 379 -9.29 -25.59 1.51
N SER A 380 -8.65 -26.72 1.21
CA SER A 380 -7.66 -27.34 2.08
C SER A 380 -6.44 -26.45 2.33
N HIS A 381 -6.09 -25.53 1.42
CA HIS A 381 -4.95 -24.64 1.63
C HIS A 381 -5.23 -23.51 2.62
N LEU A 382 -6.51 -23.27 2.97
CA LEU A 382 -6.93 -22.12 3.77
C LEU A 382 -6.33 -22.09 5.19
N PRO A 383 -6.24 -23.20 5.97
CA PRO A 383 -5.61 -23.18 7.28
C PRO A 383 -4.15 -22.72 7.22
N LYS A 384 -3.33 -23.33 6.34
CA LYS A 384 -1.93 -22.93 6.16
C LYS A 384 -1.79 -21.49 5.68
N PHE A 385 -2.66 -21.04 4.77
CA PHE A 385 -2.68 -19.66 4.29
C PHE A 385 -2.92 -18.66 5.43
N LEU A 386 -3.93 -18.92 6.26
CA LEU A 386 -4.24 -18.09 7.42
C LEU A 386 -3.13 -18.11 8.46
N THR A 387 -2.50 -19.27 8.72
CA THR A 387 -1.35 -19.34 9.63
C THR A 387 -0.16 -18.55 9.10
N ASN A 388 0.12 -18.58 7.80
CA ASN A 388 1.20 -17.77 7.24
C ASN A 388 0.90 -16.26 7.33
N ILE A 389 -0.35 -15.84 7.06
CA ILE A 389 -0.79 -14.44 7.24
C ILE A 389 -0.62 -14.03 8.71
N ASN A 390 -1.07 -14.88 9.64
CA ASN A 390 -0.91 -14.64 11.08
C ASN A 390 0.57 -14.47 11.44
N GLY A 391 1.46 -15.37 11.03
CA GLY A 391 2.90 -15.24 11.28
C GLY A 391 3.51 -13.93 10.75
N ILE A 392 3.03 -13.40 9.63
CA ILE A 392 3.45 -12.08 9.11
C ILE A 392 3.01 -10.97 10.08
N LEU A 393 1.76 -10.99 10.55
CA LEU A 393 1.25 -10.04 11.54
C LEU A 393 1.99 -10.13 12.88
N GLU A 394 2.29 -11.33 13.35
CA GLU A 394 3.02 -11.54 14.60
C GLU A 394 4.41 -10.91 14.56
N ASN A 395 5.12 -11.10 13.45
CA ASN A 395 6.42 -10.46 13.24
C ASN A 395 6.31 -8.92 13.24
N GLN A 396 5.23 -8.37 12.68
CA GLN A 396 5.00 -6.92 12.66
C GLN A 396 4.65 -6.36 14.03
N ILE A 397 3.78 -7.04 14.78
CA ILE A 397 3.45 -6.71 16.17
C ILE A 397 4.71 -6.70 17.03
N ARG A 398 5.53 -7.75 16.92
CA ARG A 398 6.79 -7.87 17.66
C ARG A 398 7.76 -6.74 17.32
N GLY A 399 7.92 -6.43 16.03
CA GLY A 399 8.77 -5.31 15.61
C GLY A 399 8.29 -3.95 16.09
N THR A 400 6.97 -3.73 16.09
CA THR A 400 6.36 -2.52 16.67
C THR A 400 6.71 -2.38 18.15
N LEU A 401 6.59 -3.49 18.90
CA LEU A 401 6.93 -3.52 20.32
C LEU A 401 8.40 -3.19 20.55
N ILE A 402 9.29 -3.81 19.79
CA ILE A 402 10.74 -3.55 19.86
C ILE A 402 11.03 -2.08 19.57
N ASN A 403 10.42 -1.50 18.53
CA ASN A 403 10.62 -0.09 18.16
C ASN A 403 10.08 0.87 19.22
N LEU A 404 8.92 0.58 19.82
CA LEU A 404 8.37 1.38 20.91
C LEU A 404 9.24 1.32 22.16
N ILE A 405 9.70 0.14 22.55
CA ILE A 405 10.65 -0.03 23.66
C ILE A 405 11.95 0.73 23.36
N HIS A 406 12.48 0.61 22.15
CA HIS A 406 13.71 1.29 21.73
C HIS A 406 13.60 2.82 21.85
N ASN A 407 12.51 3.40 21.33
CA ASN A 407 12.25 4.84 21.41
C ASN A 407 12.11 5.35 22.86
N LYS A 408 11.87 4.46 23.82
CA LYS A 408 11.69 4.75 25.24
C LYS A 408 12.86 4.28 26.10
N LEU A 409 13.97 3.82 25.50
CA LEU A 409 15.17 3.38 26.23
C LEU A 409 15.67 4.43 27.22
N HIS A 410 15.59 5.71 26.87
CA HIS A 410 15.97 6.80 27.78
C HIS A 410 15.15 6.84 29.07
N ILE A 411 13.87 6.41 29.04
CA ILE A 411 13.02 6.28 30.24
C ILE A 411 13.53 5.12 31.10
N PHE A 412 13.83 3.98 30.48
CA PHE A 412 14.40 2.83 31.18
C PHE A 412 15.78 3.15 31.79
N ASP A 413 16.62 3.89 31.08
CA ASP A 413 17.92 4.36 31.59
C ASP A 413 17.74 5.33 32.76
N GLY A 414 16.77 6.24 32.67
CA GLY A 414 16.40 7.14 33.77
C GLY A 414 15.89 6.37 34.99
N LEU A 415 15.03 5.38 34.79
CA LEU A 415 14.53 4.48 35.84
C LEU A 415 15.66 3.71 36.51
N ASN A 416 16.54 3.07 35.73
CA ASN A 416 17.67 2.33 36.25
C ASN A 416 18.61 3.23 37.08
N LYS A 417 18.83 4.48 36.65
CA LYS A 417 19.60 5.46 37.43
C LYS A 417 18.87 5.86 38.71
N GLY A 418 17.56 6.07 38.64
CA GLY A 418 16.73 6.41 39.79
C GLY A 418 16.71 5.30 40.85
N ILE A 419 16.52 4.04 40.42
CA ILE A 419 16.52 2.88 41.31
C ILE A 419 17.88 2.75 42.01
N LYS A 420 19.00 2.90 41.28
CA LYS A 420 20.35 2.88 41.88
C LYS A 420 20.61 3.98 42.90
N ASN A 421 19.90 5.11 42.81
CA ASN A 421 20.04 6.21 43.76
C ASN A 421 19.23 5.98 45.04
N ILE A 422 18.29 5.05 45.04
CA ILE A 422 17.52 4.63 46.21
C ILE A 422 18.28 3.41 46.74
N SER A 423 18.95 3.52 47.89
CA SER A 423 19.79 2.46 48.46
C SER A 423 18.99 1.19 48.85
N LEU A 424 18.50 0.46 47.87
CA LEU A 424 17.76 -0.80 48.00
C LEU A 424 18.75 -1.96 48.09
N SER A 425 18.32 -3.07 48.69
CA SER A 425 19.03 -4.35 48.53
C SER A 425 18.91 -4.83 47.08
N GLU A 426 19.87 -5.64 46.61
CA GLU A 426 19.88 -6.18 45.24
C GLU A 426 18.58 -6.93 44.88
N ASP A 427 18.01 -7.67 45.83
CA ASP A 427 16.71 -8.35 45.66
C ASP A 427 15.57 -7.36 45.43
N ASN A 428 15.53 -6.27 46.19
CA ASN A 428 14.48 -5.25 46.08
C ASN A 428 14.65 -4.40 44.82
N GLU A 429 15.89 -4.12 44.39
CA GLU A 429 16.17 -3.49 43.11
C GLU A 429 15.67 -4.36 41.94
N THR A 430 15.95 -5.67 41.99
CA THR A 430 15.52 -6.62 40.96
C THR A 430 13.99 -6.72 40.89
N ILE A 431 13.33 -6.91 42.04
CA ILE A 431 11.86 -6.99 42.11
C ILE A 431 11.21 -5.71 41.58
N LEU A 432 11.70 -4.54 42.00
CA LEU A 432 11.15 -3.25 41.56
C LEU A 432 11.36 -3.06 40.05
N ARG A 433 12.53 -3.43 39.54
CA ARG A 433 12.86 -3.33 38.12
C ARG A 433 11.98 -4.24 37.27
N ASP A 434 11.82 -5.50 37.68
CA ASP A 434 10.99 -6.48 36.98
C ASP A 434 9.52 -6.05 37.00
N SER A 435 9.03 -5.58 38.16
CA SER A 435 7.66 -5.09 38.30
C SER A 435 7.36 -3.88 37.40
N ILE A 436 8.28 -2.90 37.36
CA ILE A 436 8.14 -1.73 36.49
C ILE A 436 8.24 -2.14 35.02
N PHE A 437 9.18 -3.02 34.68
CA PHE A 437 9.35 -3.49 33.31
C PHE A 437 8.13 -4.28 32.83
N GLU A 438 7.56 -5.13 33.66
CA GLU A 438 6.32 -5.88 33.39
C GLU A 438 5.12 -4.94 33.23
N SER A 439 4.96 -3.94 34.11
CA SER A 439 3.88 -2.94 33.99
C SER A 439 3.99 -2.13 32.70
N ILE A 440 5.19 -1.65 32.35
CA ILE A 440 5.40 -0.87 31.13
C ILE A 440 5.21 -1.75 29.89
N SER A 441 5.74 -2.98 29.91
CA SER A 441 5.66 -3.90 28.78
C SER A 441 4.23 -4.36 28.53
N SER A 442 3.46 -4.63 29.58
CA SER A 442 2.04 -5.02 29.46
C SER A 442 1.18 -3.88 28.90
N GLU A 443 1.36 -2.64 29.37
CA GLU A 443 0.66 -1.48 28.82
C GLU A 443 0.96 -1.28 27.33
N TYR A 444 2.23 -1.34 26.93
CA TYR A 444 2.61 -1.21 25.52
C TYR A 444 2.11 -2.38 24.68
N PHE A 445 2.21 -3.61 25.19
CA PHE A 445 1.70 -4.78 24.49
C PHE A 445 0.19 -4.67 24.24
N GLN A 446 -0.57 -4.20 25.23
CA GLN A 446 -2.00 -3.94 25.09
C GLN A 446 -2.27 -2.87 24.02
N GLN A 447 -1.58 -1.72 24.07
CA GLN A 447 -1.74 -0.66 23.06
C GLN A 447 -1.41 -1.15 21.65
N ILE A 448 -0.35 -1.96 21.50
CA ILE A 448 0.04 -2.51 20.20
C ILE A 448 -0.99 -3.49 19.70
N ILE A 449 -1.48 -4.39 20.55
CA ILE A 449 -2.53 -5.32 20.12
C ILE A 449 -3.79 -4.55 19.76
N GLU A 450 -4.19 -3.54 20.54
CA GLU A 450 -5.31 -2.67 20.22
C GLU A 450 -5.17 -2.02 18.84
N ASN A 451 -3.98 -1.53 18.50
CA ASN A 451 -3.68 -0.98 17.18
C ASN A 451 -3.69 -2.04 16.05
N ASN A 452 -3.53 -3.32 16.38
CA ASN A 452 -3.53 -4.44 15.44
C ASN A 452 -4.86 -5.23 15.39
N ILE A 453 -5.82 -4.97 16.30
CA ILE A 453 -7.18 -5.55 16.25
C ILE A 453 -7.83 -5.39 14.87
N PRO A 454 -7.72 -4.24 14.16
CA PRO A 454 -8.28 -4.11 12.82
C PRO A 454 -7.79 -5.17 11.82
N ALA A 455 -6.52 -5.61 11.92
CA ALA A 455 -5.97 -6.64 11.05
C ALA A 455 -6.60 -8.02 11.31
N PHE A 456 -6.73 -8.42 12.57
CA PHE A 456 -7.39 -9.68 12.95
C PHE A 456 -8.88 -9.68 12.62
N ARG A 457 -9.55 -8.53 12.79
CA ARG A 457 -10.92 -8.33 12.32
C ARG A 457 -11.02 -8.56 10.82
N ASN A 458 -10.10 -7.99 10.04
CA ASN A 458 -10.11 -8.14 8.58
C ASN A 458 -9.88 -9.60 8.17
N ILE A 459 -9.03 -10.37 8.89
CA ILE A 459 -8.89 -11.83 8.68
C ILE A 459 -10.23 -12.53 8.86
N LEU A 460 -10.93 -12.24 9.96
CA LEU A 460 -12.24 -12.85 10.24
C LEU A 460 -13.25 -12.55 9.12
N TRP A 461 -13.24 -11.31 8.62
CA TRP A 461 -14.09 -10.87 7.51
C TRP A 461 -13.75 -11.48 6.17
N ALA A 462 -12.47 -11.59 5.84
CA ALA A 462 -12.03 -12.29 4.65
C ALA A 462 -12.50 -13.74 4.68
N VAL A 463 -12.34 -14.43 5.81
CA VAL A 463 -12.79 -15.82 5.98
C VAL A 463 -14.31 -15.93 5.91
N LEU A 464 -15.06 -15.06 6.57
CA LEU A 464 -16.53 -15.06 6.48
C LEU A 464 -16.99 -14.83 5.04
N ARG A 465 -16.42 -13.82 4.36
CA ARG A 465 -16.72 -13.51 2.96
C ARG A 465 -16.43 -14.68 2.03
N PHE A 466 -15.31 -15.37 2.24
CA PHE A 466 -14.93 -16.54 1.46
C PHE A 466 -15.96 -17.69 1.52
N HIS A 467 -16.80 -17.74 2.55
CA HIS A 467 -17.82 -18.78 2.76
C HIS A 467 -19.25 -18.35 2.41
N ILE A 468 -19.50 -17.05 2.19
CA ILE A 468 -20.83 -16.50 1.86
C ILE A 468 -20.92 -16.26 0.34
N LYS A 469 -22.13 -16.38 -0.25
CA LYS A 469 -22.33 -16.07 -1.68
C LYS A 469 -22.12 -14.57 -1.96
N ASP A 470 -21.59 -14.26 -3.13
CA ASP A 470 -21.14 -12.91 -3.45
C ASP A 470 -22.23 -11.83 -3.48
N ASN A 471 -23.48 -12.22 -3.68
CA ASN A 471 -24.63 -11.32 -3.71
C ASN A 471 -25.08 -10.86 -2.31
N TYR A 472 -24.61 -11.50 -1.24
CA TYR A 472 -24.90 -11.08 0.12
C TYR A 472 -23.83 -10.15 0.65
N TYR A 473 -24.25 -9.26 1.54
CA TYR A 473 -23.40 -8.31 2.24
C TYR A 473 -23.61 -8.51 3.73
N PHE A 474 -22.63 -8.18 4.55
CA PHE A 474 -22.78 -8.30 5.99
C PHE A 474 -22.23 -7.05 6.66
N ASP A 475 -22.88 -6.68 7.76
CA ASP A 475 -22.50 -5.55 8.59
C ASP A 475 -22.57 -5.96 10.05
N ILE A 476 -21.78 -5.29 10.88
CA ILE A 476 -21.91 -5.41 12.33
C ILE A 476 -23.02 -4.48 12.74
N ASP A 477 -23.97 -4.96 13.54
CA ASP A 477 -24.92 -4.04 14.16
C ASP A 477 -24.12 -3.08 15.08
N HIS A 478 -23.88 -1.85 14.62
CA HIS A 478 -23.13 -0.81 15.34
C HIS A 478 -23.86 -0.29 16.60
N HIS A 479 -25.02 -0.85 16.89
CA HIS A 479 -25.79 -0.55 18.06
C HIS A 479 -25.25 -1.41 19.21
N THR A 480 -24.61 -0.79 20.22
CA THR A 480 -25.12 -0.76 21.61
C THR A 480 -24.07 -0.67 22.73
N SER A 481 -22.75 -0.68 22.50
CA SER A 481 -21.80 -0.59 23.63
C SER A 481 -20.64 0.35 23.39
N LYS A 482 -20.49 1.35 24.28
CA LYS A 482 -19.25 2.12 24.47
C LYS A 482 -18.28 1.40 25.42
N ASP A 483 -18.72 0.31 26.05
CA ASP A 483 -18.13 -0.24 27.27
C ASP A 483 -17.25 -1.48 27.02
N TYR A 484 -17.29 -2.05 25.81
CA TYR A 484 -16.43 -3.18 25.43
C TYR A 484 -16.14 -3.21 23.93
N LYS A 485 -15.07 -3.93 23.54
CA LYS A 485 -14.71 -4.09 22.13
C LYS A 485 -15.53 -5.21 21.49
N PHE A 486 -15.95 -5.01 20.24
CA PHE A 486 -16.74 -6.02 19.50
C PHE A 486 -15.93 -7.21 19.01
N PHE A 487 -14.61 -7.20 19.19
CA PHE A 487 -13.70 -8.24 18.73
C PHE A 487 -12.70 -8.60 19.82
N GLY A 488 -12.33 -9.87 19.86
CA GLY A 488 -11.25 -10.38 20.71
C GLY A 488 -10.39 -11.40 19.98
N VAL A 489 -9.13 -11.52 20.42
CA VAL A 489 -8.15 -12.44 19.89
C VAL A 489 -7.49 -13.19 21.05
N ASN A 490 -7.31 -14.49 20.90
CA ASN A 490 -6.52 -15.33 21.79
C ASN A 490 -5.49 -16.08 20.93
N ARG A 491 -4.22 -15.92 21.27
CA ARG A 491 -3.08 -16.55 20.59
C ARG A 491 -2.44 -17.56 21.53
N ASN A 492 -1.90 -18.64 20.96
CA ASN A 492 -1.20 -19.66 21.74
C ASN A 492 -0.10 -19.04 22.60
N ASN A 493 -0.15 -19.31 23.91
CA ASN A 493 0.87 -18.90 24.89
C ASN A 493 1.00 -17.38 25.09
N GLU A 494 0.01 -16.59 24.69
CA GLU A 494 -0.06 -15.14 24.95
C GLU A 494 -1.26 -14.80 25.84
N GLU A 495 -1.37 -13.53 26.23
CA GLU A 495 -2.46 -13.04 27.06
C GLU A 495 -3.84 -13.24 26.38
N ASP A 496 -4.81 -13.76 27.14
CA ASP A 496 -6.15 -14.09 26.64
C ASP A 496 -7.04 -12.85 26.60
N LEU A 497 -6.80 -11.97 25.63
CA LEU A 497 -7.58 -10.76 25.44
C LEU A 497 -9.03 -11.06 25.03
N LEU A 498 -9.28 -12.19 24.38
CA LEU A 498 -10.63 -12.59 23.98
C LEU A 498 -11.52 -12.89 25.19
N THR A 499 -11.07 -13.71 26.13
CA THR A 499 -11.89 -14.05 27.30
C THR A 499 -12.16 -12.80 28.15
N ILE A 500 -11.16 -11.93 28.33
CA ILE A 500 -11.30 -10.67 29.07
C ILE A 500 -12.39 -9.78 28.45
N GLU A 501 -12.36 -9.59 27.13
CA GLU A 501 -13.37 -8.76 26.44
C GLU A 501 -14.77 -9.39 26.49
N VAL A 502 -14.88 -10.72 26.39
CA VAL A 502 -16.19 -11.41 26.51
C VAL A 502 -16.75 -11.29 27.93
N ASP A 503 -15.94 -11.48 28.96
CA ASP A 503 -16.38 -11.35 30.35
C ASP A 503 -16.78 -9.90 30.66
N ARG A 504 -16.04 -8.91 30.15
CA ARG A 504 -16.41 -7.49 30.21
C ARG A 504 -17.74 -7.22 29.50
N ALA A 505 -17.95 -7.80 28.32
CA ALA A 505 -19.22 -7.67 27.60
C ALA A 505 -20.40 -8.27 28.37
N ILE A 506 -20.19 -9.42 29.03
CA ILE A 506 -21.22 -10.09 29.86
C ILE A 506 -21.57 -9.28 31.11
N SER A 507 -20.59 -8.64 31.74
CA SER A 507 -20.80 -7.86 32.97
C SER A 507 -21.49 -6.53 32.71
N THR A 508 -21.19 -5.90 31.57
CA THR A 508 -21.74 -4.58 31.18
C THR A 508 -23.09 -4.66 30.48
N THR A 509 -23.39 -5.78 29.80
CA THR A 509 -24.66 -5.95 29.07
C THR A 509 -25.86 -6.11 30.01
N THR A 510 -26.86 -5.24 29.87
CA THR A 510 -28.13 -5.27 30.61
C THR A 510 -29.20 -6.15 29.96
N ASN A 511 -29.14 -6.35 28.63
CA ASN A 511 -30.09 -7.18 27.91
C ASN A 511 -29.83 -8.68 28.18
N ASN A 512 -30.80 -9.37 28.77
CA ASN A 512 -30.68 -10.78 29.16
C ASN A 512 -30.46 -11.74 27.97
N ASP A 513 -31.13 -11.50 26.84
CA ASP A 513 -30.95 -12.33 25.64
C ASP A 513 -29.55 -12.15 25.06
N ARG A 514 -29.06 -10.91 25.05
CA ARG A 514 -27.69 -10.64 24.62
C ARG A 514 -26.65 -11.24 25.57
N LYS A 515 -26.90 -11.21 26.88
CA LYS A 515 -26.05 -11.88 27.88
C LYS A 515 -26.05 -13.39 27.68
N HIS A 516 -27.17 -13.97 27.26
CA HIS A 516 -27.28 -15.39 26.91
C HIS A 516 -26.45 -15.75 25.66
N GLU A 517 -26.49 -14.94 24.60
CA GLU A 517 -25.62 -15.05 23.41
C GLU A 517 -24.13 -14.99 23.78
N LEU A 518 -23.73 -14.00 24.59
CA LEU A 518 -22.32 -13.85 24.99
C LEU A 518 -21.83 -15.02 25.86
N LYS A 519 -22.69 -15.59 26.72
CA LYS A 519 -22.36 -16.81 27.47
C LYS A 519 -22.22 -18.04 26.56
N GLN A 520 -23.02 -18.15 25.51
CA GLN A 520 -22.86 -19.19 24.48
C GLN A 520 -21.50 -19.07 23.78
N LEU A 521 -21.12 -17.84 23.42
CA LEU A 521 -19.81 -17.52 22.84
C LEU A 521 -18.68 -17.94 23.80
N LEU A 522 -18.78 -17.55 25.08
CA LEU A 522 -17.81 -17.89 26.12
C LEU A 522 -17.55 -19.41 26.21
N GLN A 523 -18.59 -20.24 26.10
CA GLN A 523 -18.44 -21.70 26.08
C GLN A 523 -17.64 -22.21 24.88
N SER A 524 -17.72 -21.53 23.74
CA SER A 524 -17.03 -21.94 22.52
C SER A 524 -15.58 -21.52 22.53
N ILE A 525 -15.25 -20.34 23.06
CA ILE A 525 -13.88 -19.85 23.18
C ILE A 525 -13.08 -20.59 24.27
N LYS A 526 -13.71 -20.99 25.39
CA LYS A 526 -13.06 -21.76 26.47
C LYS A 526 -12.58 -23.16 26.06
N ARG A 527 -13.04 -23.69 24.91
CA ARG A 527 -12.55 -24.96 24.38
C ARG A 527 -11.13 -24.79 23.88
N LYS A 528 -10.18 -25.48 24.55
CA LYS A 528 -8.76 -25.51 24.17
C LYS A 528 -8.60 -25.80 22.68
N PHE A 529 -7.89 -24.91 22.01
CA PHE A 529 -7.49 -25.03 20.62
C PHE A 529 -6.05 -24.58 20.52
N LYS A 530 -5.18 -25.42 19.95
CA LYS A 530 -3.77 -25.09 19.74
C LYS A 530 -3.65 -24.29 18.44
N GLY A 531 -3.85 -22.99 18.51
CA GLY A 531 -3.69 -22.05 17.39
C GLY A 531 -4.18 -20.66 17.75
N THR A 532 -4.55 -19.90 16.74
CA THR A 532 -5.15 -18.56 16.91
C THR A 532 -6.67 -18.70 16.96
N THR A 533 -7.29 -18.03 17.92
CA THR A 533 -8.75 -17.89 18.04
C THR A 533 -9.12 -16.41 17.92
N ILE A 534 -9.99 -16.08 16.97
CA ILE A 534 -10.53 -14.74 16.75
C ILE A 534 -12.04 -14.83 16.91
N ALA A 535 -12.67 -13.87 17.59
CA ALA A 535 -14.14 -13.82 17.65
C ALA A 535 -14.70 -12.43 17.41
N CYS A 536 -15.84 -12.38 16.72
CA CYS A 536 -16.74 -11.23 16.73
C CYS A 536 -17.77 -11.48 17.84
N LEU A 537 -17.77 -10.59 18.82
CA LEU A 537 -18.73 -10.62 19.90
C LEU A 537 -20.09 -10.14 19.38
N SER A 538 -20.11 -9.09 18.55
CA SER A 538 -21.33 -8.45 18.03
C SER A 538 -22.14 -9.29 17.06
N ARG A 539 -23.44 -8.99 17.00
CA ARG A 539 -24.34 -9.53 15.99
C ARG A 539 -23.95 -9.02 14.61
N ILE A 540 -24.00 -9.92 13.63
CA ILE A 540 -23.70 -9.64 12.23
C ILE A 540 -24.99 -9.78 11.45
N THR A 541 -25.46 -8.69 10.85
CA THR A 541 -26.64 -8.73 9.99
C THR A 541 -26.22 -8.98 8.55
N VAL A 542 -26.88 -9.93 7.89
CA VAL A 542 -26.66 -10.27 6.48
C VAL A 542 -27.78 -9.69 5.61
N TYR A 543 -27.38 -8.96 4.57
CA TYR A 543 -28.23 -8.24 3.64
C TYR A 543 -28.15 -8.80 2.21
N ASP A 544 -29.27 -8.69 1.50
CA ASP A 544 -29.40 -8.92 0.07
C ASP A 544 -29.89 -7.64 -0.60
N TYR A 545 -28.94 -6.85 -1.15
CA TYR A 545 -29.26 -5.56 -1.78
C TYR A 545 -30.00 -5.69 -3.12
N SER A 546 -30.20 -6.91 -3.64
CA SER A 546 -31.08 -7.13 -4.80
C SER A 546 -32.57 -7.00 -4.45
N LYS A 547 -32.90 -7.02 -3.15
CA LYS A 547 -34.28 -6.90 -2.63
C LYS A 547 -34.63 -5.48 -2.21
N SER A 548 -35.94 -5.22 -2.09
CA SER A 548 -36.48 -3.97 -1.55
C SER A 548 -36.02 -3.72 -0.11
N PRO A 549 -35.85 -2.45 0.34
CA PRO A 549 -35.27 -2.12 1.65
C PRO A 549 -35.84 -2.90 2.85
N ASP A 550 -37.15 -3.10 2.88
CA ASP A 550 -37.91 -3.86 3.89
C ASP A 550 -37.61 -5.37 3.90
N LYS A 551 -37.08 -5.91 2.80
CA LYS A 551 -36.76 -7.33 2.59
C LYS A 551 -35.26 -7.59 2.41
N ARG A 552 -34.40 -6.58 2.62
CA ARG A 552 -32.95 -6.72 2.49
C ARG A 552 -32.37 -7.61 3.57
N LYS A 553 -32.85 -7.51 4.82
CA LYS A 553 -32.34 -8.35 5.92
C LYS A 553 -32.71 -9.81 5.66
N VAL A 554 -31.70 -10.66 5.50
CA VAL A 554 -31.86 -12.10 5.23
C VAL A 554 -31.80 -12.90 6.53
N THR A 555 -30.78 -12.64 7.34
CA THR A 555 -30.53 -13.32 8.61
C THR A 555 -29.60 -12.47 9.48
N ASP A 556 -29.55 -12.80 10.76
CA ASP A 556 -28.50 -12.41 11.71
C ASP A 556 -27.62 -13.62 12.04
N ILE A 557 -26.41 -13.32 12.53
CA ILE A 557 -25.49 -14.26 13.17
C ILE A 557 -25.16 -13.64 14.54
N ASP A 558 -25.45 -14.34 15.63
CA ASP A 558 -25.36 -13.76 16.99
C ASP A 558 -23.92 -13.47 17.42
N SER A 559 -23.02 -14.36 17.03
CA SER A 559 -21.57 -14.24 17.22
C SER A 559 -20.82 -15.15 16.26
N LEU A 560 -19.53 -14.87 16.06
CA LEU A 560 -18.67 -15.58 15.13
C LEU A 560 -17.36 -15.95 15.81
N VAL A 561 -16.90 -17.19 15.64
CA VAL A 561 -15.57 -17.63 16.10
C VAL A 561 -14.81 -18.26 14.94
N LEU A 562 -13.57 -17.81 14.74
CA LEU A 562 -12.60 -18.41 13.84
C LEU A 562 -11.45 -18.99 14.65
N LYS A 563 -11.15 -20.26 14.46
CA LYS A 563 -9.99 -20.94 15.05
C LYS A 563 -9.14 -21.51 13.94
N PHE A 564 -7.84 -21.25 13.93
CA PHE A 564 -6.98 -21.83 12.91
C PHE A 564 -5.54 -22.07 13.39
N ASN A 565 -4.94 -23.10 12.81
CA ASN A 565 -3.52 -23.41 12.87
C ASN A 565 -3.08 -23.99 11.51
N GLU A 566 -1.86 -24.51 11.42
CA GLU A 566 -1.30 -25.00 10.16
C GLU A 566 -2.12 -26.13 9.54
N ASP A 567 -2.82 -26.93 10.37
CA ASP A 567 -3.46 -28.17 9.95
C ASP A 567 -4.98 -28.04 9.84
N THR A 568 -5.60 -27.07 10.52
CA THR A 568 -7.05 -27.01 10.66
C THR A 568 -7.54 -25.58 10.82
N MET A 569 -8.63 -25.26 10.13
CA MET A 569 -9.44 -24.08 10.36
C MET A 569 -10.88 -24.49 10.73
N LEU A 570 -11.44 -23.80 11.72
CA LEU A 570 -12.83 -23.90 12.16
C LEU A 570 -13.48 -22.52 12.12
N LEU A 571 -14.54 -22.36 11.33
CA LEU A 571 -15.43 -21.21 11.38
C LEU A 571 -16.74 -21.62 12.05
N GLU A 572 -17.04 -21.01 13.19
CA GLU A 572 -18.23 -21.29 14.00
C GLU A 572 -19.19 -20.10 13.93
N LEU A 573 -20.36 -20.30 13.31
CA LEU A 573 -21.44 -19.31 13.23
C LEU A 573 -22.50 -19.66 14.28
N HIS A 574 -22.74 -18.76 15.23
CA HIS A 574 -23.60 -19.04 16.38
C HIS A 574 -25.04 -18.56 16.19
N GLU A 575 -25.96 -19.37 16.69
CA GLU A 575 -27.38 -19.05 16.84
C GLU A 575 -27.82 -19.46 18.26
N SER A 576 -28.18 -18.47 19.06
CA SER A 576 -28.61 -18.60 20.44
C SER A 576 -30.12 -18.53 20.52
N LYS A 577 -30.73 -19.32 21.40
CA LYS A 577 -32.17 -19.24 21.70
C LYS A 577 -32.38 -19.33 23.20
N ASN A 578 -33.09 -18.36 23.75
CA ASN A 578 -33.49 -18.34 25.16
C ASN A 578 -34.89 -18.97 25.31
N THR A 579 -35.03 -20.24 24.91
CA THR A 579 -36.30 -21.00 24.91
C THR A 579 -36.17 -22.32 25.68
N ARG A 580 -37.29 -23.03 25.86
CA ARG A 580 -37.30 -24.36 26.50
C ARG A 580 -36.53 -25.42 25.69
N THR A 581 -36.48 -25.28 24.36
CA THR A 581 -35.83 -26.24 23.44
C THR A 581 -34.81 -25.52 22.55
N PRO A 582 -33.76 -24.92 23.16
CA PRO A 582 -32.94 -23.91 22.49
C PRO A 582 -32.19 -24.47 21.27
N TYR A 583 -31.71 -25.72 21.34
CA TYR A 583 -31.04 -26.38 20.22
C TYR A 583 -31.95 -26.61 19.01
N ARG A 584 -33.20 -27.07 19.24
CA ARG A 584 -34.14 -27.37 18.16
C ARG A 584 -34.49 -26.10 17.38
N ASP A 585 -34.76 -25.04 18.11
CA ASP A 585 -35.16 -23.75 17.54
C ASP A 585 -33.97 -23.11 16.78
N ALA A 586 -32.78 -23.09 17.38
CA ALA A 586 -31.57 -22.59 16.74
C ALA A 586 -31.20 -23.40 15.49
N LYS A 587 -31.28 -24.74 15.56
CA LYS A 587 -31.02 -25.61 14.40
C LYS A 587 -32.00 -25.34 13.26
N LYS A 588 -33.27 -25.06 13.55
CA LYS A 588 -34.26 -24.71 12.53
C LYS A 588 -33.88 -23.41 11.83
N ASP A 589 -33.55 -22.37 12.59
CA ASP A 589 -33.15 -21.07 12.03
C ASP A 589 -31.87 -21.16 11.21
N LEU A 590 -30.85 -21.87 11.70
CA LEU A 590 -29.61 -22.13 10.94
C LEU A 590 -29.91 -22.82 9.60
N ASN A 591 -30.79 -23.82 9.58
CA ASN A 591 -31.11 -24.54 8.35
C ASN A 591 -31.90 -23.68 7.36
N GLN A 592 -32.86 -22.89 7.85
CA GLN A 592 -33.75 -22.10 6.99
C GLN A 592 -33.07 -20.85 6.46
N LYS A 593 -32.29 -20.16 7.30
CA LYS A 593 -31.74 -18.84 6.99
C LYS A 593 -30.26 -18.92 6.64
N LEU A 594 -29.43 -19.42 7.56
CA LEU A 594 -27.98 -19.32 7.43
C LEU A 594 -27.39 -20.23 6.34
N ILE A 595 -27.85 -21.47 6.21
CA ILE A 595 -27.35 -22.38 5.16
C ILE A 595 -27.64 -21.82 3.76
N SER A 596 -28.75 -21.11 3.59
CA SER A 596 -29.15 -20.57 2.28
C SER A 596 -28.17 -19.54 1.72
N ILE A 597 -27.39 -18.88 2.58
CA ILE A 597 -26.43 -17.84 2.19
C ILE A 597 -25.00 -18.37 1.97
N LEU A 598 -24.73 -19.63 2.32
CA LEU A 598 -23.41 -20.24 2.16
C LEU A 598 -23.11 -20.57 0.69
N ASN A 599 -21.84 -20.41 0.30
CA ASN A 599 -21.37 -20.75 -1.04
C ASN A 599 -20.75 -22.17 -1.09
N LYS A 600 -20.22 -22.54 -2.26
CA LYS A 600 -19.61 -23.86 -2.50
C LYS A 600 -18.37 -24.17 -1.66
N ASN A 601 -17.72 -23.16 -1.06
CA ASN A 601 -16.53 -23.36 -0.24
C ASN A 601 -16.89 -23.91 1.16
N CYS A 602 -18.17 -24.00 1.51
CA CYS A 602 -18.65 -24.58 2.75
C CYS A 602 -18.83 -26.11 2.64
N THR A 603 -17.78 -26.84 2.27
CA THR A 603 -17.87 -28.31 2.19
C THR A 603 -17.93 -28.93 3.59
N GLY A 604 -18.86 -29.88 3.79
CA GLY A 604 -18.91 -30.70 5.01
C GLY A 604 -19.27 -29.99 6.32
N TYR A 605 -19.97 -28.84 6.26
CA TYR A 605 -20.42 -28.13 7.47
C TYR A 605 -21.30 -29.02 8.37
N ARG A 606 -21.29 -28.76 9.69
CA ARG A 606 -22.10 -29.49 10.67
C ARG A 606 -22.74 -28.55 11.67
N ILE A 607 -24.01 -28.77 11.97
CA ILE A 607 -24.68 -28.09 13.10
C ILE A 607 -24.39 -28.87 14.38
N ARG A 608 -23.90 -28.19 15.42
CA ARG A 608 -23.67 -28.77 16.75
C ARG A 608 -24.45 -28.02 17.82
N GLU A 609 -24.89 -28.77 18.82
CA GLU A 609 -25.51 -28.20 20.02
C GLU A 609 -24.48 -27.45 20.88
N VAL A 610 -24.90 -26.31 21.43
CA VAL A 610 -24.25 -25.65 22.55
C VAL A 610 -25.19 -25.78 23.75
N LYS A 611 -24.89 -26.76 24.62
CA LYS A 611 -25.81 -27.24 25.67
C LYS A 611 -26.35 -26.09 26.52
N GLY A 612 -27.68 -25.96 26.52
CA GLY A 612 -28.40 -24.94 27.31
C GLY A 612 -28.48 -23.55 26.66
N TYR A 613 -27.86 -23.34 25.49
CA TYR A 613 -27.80 -22.02 24.85
C TYR A 613 -28.40 -21.98 23.44
N GLY A 614 -28.17 -23.03 22.63
CA GLY A 614 -28.62 -23.03 21.23
C GLY A 614 -27.83 -23.99 20.35
N ALA A 615 -27.51 -23.54 19.14
CA ALA A 615 -26.74 -24.30 18.17
C ALA A 615 -25.66 -23.43 17.52
N LYS A 616 -24.69 -24.09 16.88
CA LYS A 616 -23.73 -23.42 16.00
C LYS A 616 -23.48 -24.23 14.75
N LEU A 617 -23.32 -23.54 13.63
CA LEU A 617 -22.86 -24.12 12.37
C LEU A 617 -21.33 -24.08 12.35
N ILE A 618 -20.70 -25.24 12.17
CA ILE A 618 -19.25 -25.39 12.12
C ILE A 618 -18.85 -25.73 10.69
N ILE A 619 -18.03 -24.89 10.08
CA ILE A 619 -17.32 -25.16 8.83
C ILE A 619 -15.89 -25.53 9.20
N LYS A 620 -15.41 -26.67 8.71
CA LYS A 620 -14.09 -27.20 9.05
C LYS A 620 -13.30 -27.52 7.79
N HIS A 621 -12.11 -26.94 7.67
CA HIS A 621 -11.13 -27.28 6.64
C HIS A 621 -9.88 -27.86 7.29
N ASN A 622 -9.33 -28.93 6.72
CA ASN A 622 -8.03 -29.46 7.09
C ASN A 622 -7.05 -29.27 5.92
N SER A 623 -5.78 -29.04 6.25
CA SER A 623 -4.69 -28.96 5.27
C SER A 623 -4.35 -30.28 4.60
#